data_AF-A0AAU5XJT7-F1
#
_entry.id   AF-A0AAU5XJT7-F1
#
_cell.length_a   1.000
_cell.length_b   1.000
_cell.length_c   1.000
_cell.angle_alpha   90.00
_cell.angle_beta   90.00
_cell.angle_gamma   90.00
#
_symmetry.space_group_name_H-M   'P 1'
#
loop_
_entity.id
_entity.type
_entity.pdbx_description
1 polymer ?
#
loop_
_entity_poly.entity_id
_entity_poly.type
_entity_poly.pdbx_seq_one_letter_code
_entity_poly.pdbx_strand_id
1 'polypeptide(L)'
;MSASSYPEELARLIAVLDWAVEIQPEGDRIVRLCAVEPYDVPVRLAREATRLAYAFVRMAGQLEEPVGIPELDEYRTRALGLIRYHVYMLHDSLDLAFNSTLRHRRADPRAASHGFDRPGADLRALCLEVRAAQHRYAHPG
;
A
#
# COMPACT_ATOMS: atom_id res chain seq x y z
N MET A 1 5.06 27.45 10.89
CA MET A 1 5.43 26.25 10.11
C MET A 1 6.00 26.76 8.80
N SER A 2 7.29 26.58 8.54
CA SER A 2 7.83 26.94 7.21
C SER A 2 7.16 26.04 6.18
N ALA A 3 6.62 26.62 5.11
CA ALA A 3 6.13 25.85 3.98
C ALA A 3 7.29 25.00 3.46
N SER A 4 7.06 23.69 3.33
CA SER A 4 8.11 22.80 2.85
C SER A 4 8.49 23.15 1.42
N SER A 5 9.76 22.98 1.10
CA SER A 5 10.23 23.15 -0.28
C SER A 5 9.78 21.97 -1.16
N TYR A 6 9.61 22.23 -2.47
CA TYR A 6 9.34 21.20 -3.48
C TYR A 6 10.28 19.97 -3.39
N PRO A 7 11.62 20.13 -3.34
CA PRO A 7 12.53 18.99 -3.27
C PRO A 7 12.39 18.19 -1.97
N GLU A 8 12.10 18.84 -0.84
CA GLU A 8 11.86 18.15 0.43
C GLU A 8 10.60 17.28 0.38
N GLU A 9 9.52 17.81 -0.18
CA GLU A 9 8.25 17.06 -0.28
C GLU A 9 8.34 15.92 -1.29
N LEU A 10 9.01 16.15 -2.41
CA LEU A 10 9.26 15.11 -3.38
C LEU A 10 10.11 13.98 -2.78
N ALA A 11 11.14 14.31 -2.00
CA ALA A 11 11.96 13.31 -1.30
C ALA A 11 11.14 12.53 -0.25
N ARG A 12 10.25 13.20 0.50
CA ARG A 12 9.34 12.55 1.45
C ARG A 12 8.40 11.57 0.75
N LEU A 13 7.78 12.00 -0.34
CA LEU A 13 6.88 11.15 -1.12
C LEU A 13 7.61 9.91 -1.68
N ILE A 14 8.82 10.09 -2.20
CA ILE A 14 9.65 8.97 -2.69
C ILE A 14 9.96 8.00 -1.55
N ALA A 15 10.34 8.49 -0.37
CA ALA A 15 10.63 7.63 0.78
C ALA A 15 9.41 6.79 1.19
N VAL A 16 8.20 7.35 1.16
CA VAL A 16 6.95 6.62 1.42
C VAL A 16 6.70 5.56 0.35
N LEU A 17 6.84 5.92 -0.93
CA LEU A 17 6.62 4.99 -2.04
C LEU A 17 7.64 3.85 -2.08
N ASP A 18 8.91 4.15 -1.84
CA ASP A 18 9.98 3.16 -1.78
C ASP A 18 9.72 2.15 -0.67
N TRP A 19 9.36 2.62 0.51
CA TRP A 19 9.03 1.74 1.63
C TRP A 19 7.76 0.93 1.36
N ALA A 20 6.73 1.52 0.75
CA ALA A 20 5.52 0.80 0.35
C ALA A 20 5.83 -0.31 -0.66
N VAL A 21 6.67 -0.05 -1.66
CA VAL A 21 7.12 -1.03 -2.67
C VAL A 21 7.96 -2.13 -2.04
N GLU A 22 8.84 -1.79 -1.09
CA GLU A 22 9.70 -2.76 -0.39
C GLU A 22 8.88 -3.81 0.36
N ILE A 23 7.84 -3.39 1.09
CA ILE A 23 7.04 -4.29 1.92
C ILE A 23 5.85 -4.93 1.19
N GLN A 24 5.51 -4.44 -0.01
CA GLN A 24 4.38 -4.94 -0.80
C GLN A 24 4.43 -6.46 -1.08
N PRO A 25 5.59 -7.08 -1.40
CA PRO A 25 5.67 -8.52 -1.65
C PRO A 25 5.28 -9.37 -0.43
N GLU A 26 5.57 -8.91 0.78
CA GLU A 26 5.16 -9.60 2.01
C GLU A 26 3.64 -9.60 2.14
N GLY A 27 2.99 -8.47 1.84
CA GLY A 27 1.53 -8.40 1.91
C GLY A 27 0.84 -9.22 0.81
N ASP A 28 1.41 -9.27 -0.40
CA ASP A 28 0.91 -10.13 -1.47
C ASP A 28 0.94 -11.60 -1.04
N ARG A 29 2.06 -12.03 -0.43
CA ARG A 29 2.20 -13.38 0.14
C ARG A 29 1.14 -13.65 1.21
N ILE A 30 0.91 -12.72 2.14
CA ILE A 30 -0.07 -12.88 3.21
C ILE A 30 -1.49 -13.01 2.65
N VAL A 31 -1.87 -12.16 1.69
CA VAL A 31 -3.19 -12.22 1.05
C VAL A 31 -3.40 -13.57 0.36
N ARG A 32 -2.39 -14.07 -0.38
CA ARG A 32 -2.48 -15.38 -1.03
C ARG A 32 -2.57 -16.54 -0.03
N LEU A 33 -1.83 -16.49 1.08
CA LEU A 33 -1.92 -17.51 2.14
C LEU A 33 -3.32 -17.55 2.78
N CYS A 34 -3.89 -16.37 3.07
CA CYS A 34 -5.26 -16.26 3.57
C CYS A 34 -6.31 -16.81 2.60
N ALA A 35 -6.02 -16.83 1.29
CA ALA A 35 -6.93 -17.36 0.26
C ALA A 35 -6.85 -18.90 0.10
N VAL A 36 -5.68 -19.50 0.34
CA VAL A 36 -5.41 -20.93 0.04
C VAL A 36 -5.69 -21.85 1.22
N GLU A 37 -5.50 -21.41 2.46
CA GLU A 37 -5.62 -22.26 3.65
C GLU A 37 -6.90 -21.96 4.44
N PRO A 38 -8.03 -22.60 4.10
CA PRO A 38 -9.28 -22.37 4.81
C PRO A 38 -9.28 -22.93 6.24
N TYR A 39 -8.37 -23.82 6.61
CA TYR A 39 -8.37 -24.46 7.93
C TYR A 39 -6.96 -24.38 8.51
N ASP A 40 -6.82 -23.77 9.68
CA ASP A 40 -5.57 -23.57 10.44
C ASP A 40 -4.59 -22.50 9.94
N VAL A 41 -5.10 -21.30 9.62
CA VAL A 41 -4.21 -20.14 9.43
C VAL A 41 -3.43 -19.86 10.73
N PRO A 42 -2.09 -19.91 10.73
CA PRO A 42 -1.31 -19.79 11.95
C PRO A 42 -1.51 -18.42 12.62
N VAL A 43 -1.59 -18.38 13.96
CA VAL A 43 -1.58 -17.12 14.75
C VAL A 43 -0.40 -16.22 14.38
N ARG A 44 0.73 -16.82 13.98
CA ARG A 44 1.89 -16.09 13.47
C ARG A 44 1.56 -15.25 12.23
N LEU A 45 0.77 -15.77 11.29
CA LEU A 45 0.37 -15.04 10.09
C LEU A 45 -0.49 -13.82 10.45
N ALA A 46 -1.42 -13.97 11.40
CA ALA A 46 -2.23 -12.84 11.88
C ALA A 46 -1.35 -11.71 12.46
N ARG A 47 -0.30 -12.07 13.23
CA ARG A 47 0.64 -11.09 13.80
C ARG A 47 1.48 -10.41 12.72
N GLU A 48 1.97 -11.16 11.74
CA GLU A 48 2.73 -10.63 10.60
C GLU A 48 1.86 -9.66 9.78
N ALA A 49 0.64 -10.08 9.44
CA ALA A 49 -0.31 -9.25 8.71
C ALA A 49 -0.71 -7.98 9.47
N THR A 50 -0.94 -8.07 10.79
CA THR A 50 -1.25 -6.90 11.62
C THR A 50 -0.10 -5.89 11.64
N ARG A 51 1.15 -6.36 11.76
CA ARG A 51 2.33 -5.49 11.71
C ARG A 51 2.47 -4.81 10.36
N LEU A 52 2.23 -5.56 9.28
CA LEU A 52 2.30 -5.03 7.93
C LEU A 52 1.18 -4.01 7.65
N ALA A 53 -0.06 -4.29 8.05
CA ALA A 53 -1.16 -3.35 7.96
C ALA A 53 -0.86 -2.06 8.73
N TYR A 54 -0.28 -2.17 9.93
CA TYR A 54 0.16 -1.00 10.69
C TYR A 54 1.23 -0.17 9.97
N ALA A 55 2.16 -0.82 9.26
CA ALA A 55 3.14 -0.10 8.44
C ALA A 55 2.47 0.72 7.33
N PHE A 56 1.51 0.12 6.61
CA PHE A 56 0.71 0.83 5.59
C PHE A 56 -0.16 1.94 6.18
N VAL A 57 -0.78 1.74 7.34
CA VAL A 57 -1.54 2.81 8.04
C VAL A 57 -0.63 3.97 8.40
N ARG A 58 0.60 3.71 8.86
CA ARG A 58 1.56 4.76 9.18
C ARG A 58 1.95 5.57 7.94
N MET A 59 2.16 4.89 6.81
CA MET A 59 2.43 5.53 5.52
C MET A 59 1.23 6.35 5.03
N ALA A 60 0.01 5.83 5.15
CA ALA A 60 -1.20 6.58 4.82
C ALA A 60 -1.31 7.86 5.64
N GLY A 61 -1.03 7.78 6.96
CA GLY A 61 -1.00 8.93 7.86
C GLY A 61 0.00 10.02 7.45
N GLN A 62 1.09 9.67 6.78
CA GLN A 62 2.06 10.63 6.24
C GLN A 62 1.57 11.34 4.97
N LEU A 63 0.50 10.86 4.34
CA LEU A 63 -0.05 11.36 3.07
C LEU A 63 -1.45 11.98 3.22
N GLU A 64 -2.02 11.99 4.43
CA GLU A 64 -3.37 12.52 4.70
C GLU A 64 -3.45 14.01 4.36
N GLU A 65 -2.48 14.78 4.83
CA GLU A 65 -2.49 16.23 4.69
C GLU A 65 -1.97 16.66 3.30
N PRO A 66 -2.62 17.65 2.66
CA PRO A 66 -2.10 18.24 1.44
C PRO A 66 -0.73 18.88 1.64
N VAL A 67 0.11 18.76 0.62
CA VAL A 67 1.43 19.37 0.55
C VAL A 67 1.32 20.83 0.09
N GLY A 68 0.27 21.18 -0.65
CA GLY A 68 0.05 22.55 -1.16
C GLY A 68 0.86 22.87 -2.42
N ILE A 69 1.44 21.85 -3.04
CA ILE A 69 2.16 21.91 -4.31
C ILE A 69 1.37 21.05 -5.29
N PRO A 70 0.67 21.65 -6.29
CA PRO A 70 -0.31 20.94 -7.12
C PRO A 70 0.21 19.64 -7.75
N GLU A 71 1.44 19.65 -8.28
CA GLU A 71 2.04 18.49 -8.94
C GLU A 71 2.33 17.35 -7.95
N LEU A 72 2.74 17.70 -6.73
CA LEU A 72 3.01 16.70 -5.68
C LEU A 72 1.72 16.22 -5.02
N ASP A 73 0.68 17.06 -4.96
CA ASP A 73 -0.62 16.71 -4.41
C ASP A 73 -1.35 15.65 -5.25
N GLU A 74 -1.17 15.66 -6.57
CA GLU A 74 -1.66 14.59 -7.43
C GLU A 74 -0.99 13.25 -7.11
N TYR A 75 0.34 13.22 -7.02
CA TYR A 75 1.06 12.01 -6.66
C TYR A 75 0.74 11.52 -5.25
N ARG A 76 0.64 12.44 -4.29
CA ARG A 76 0.24 12.16 -2.90
C ARG A 76 -1.12 11.47 -2.85
N THR A 77 -2.09 12.01 -3.57
CA THR A 77 -3.47 11.47 -3.59
C THR A 77 -3.49 10.07 -4.19
N ARG A 78 -2.78 9.84 -5.30
CA ARG A 78 -2.65 8.52 -5.92
C ARG A 78 -1.94 7.53 -4.98
N ALA A 79 -0.85 7.95 -4.33
CA ALA A 79 -0.12 7.13 -3.36
C ALA A 79 -1.00 6.73 -2.17
N LEU A 80 -1.75 7.69 -1.59
CA LEU A 80 -2.67 7.45 -0.48
C LEU A 80 -3.74 6.44 -0.86
N GLY A 81 -4.34 6.57 -2.05
CA GLY A 81 -5.34 5.63 -2.55
C GLY A 81 -4.81 4.20 -2.66
N LEU A 82 -3.61 4.03 -3.24
CA LEU A 82 -2.96 2.73 -3.38
C LEU A 82 -2.58 2.14 -2.02
N ILE A 83 -2.01 2.93 -1.10
CA ILE A 83 -1.63 2.45 0.23
C ILE A 83 -2.88 2.05 1.04
N ARG A 84 -3.95 2.85 1.01
CA ARG A 84 -5.22 2.50 1.67
C ARG A 84 -5.81 1.21 1.11
N TYR A 85 -5.71 1.01 -0.21
CA TYR A 85 -6.13 -0.26 -0.81
C TYR A 85 -5.38 -1.45 -0.23
N HIS A 86 -4.05 -1.35 -0.03
CA HIS A 86 -3.26 -2.41 0.59
C HIS A 86 -3.68 -2.67 2.05
N VAL A 87 -4.00 -1.62 2.82
CA VAL A 87 -4.58 -1.75 4.18
C VAL A 87 -5.90 -2.52 4.13
N TYR A 88 -6.85 -2.10 3.30
CA TYR A 88 -8.17 -2.72 3.23
C TYR A 88 -8.11 -4.17 2.79
N MET A 89 -7.31 -4.48 1.78
CA MET A 89 -7.15 -5.86 1.30
C MET A 89 -6.52 -6.78 2.35
N LEU A 90 -5.56 -6.31 3.15
CA LEU A 90 -5.00 -7.10 4.26
C LEU A 90 -6.06 -7.38 5.32
N HIS A 91 -6.85 -6.37 5.69
CA HIS A 91 -7.95 -6.55 6.65
C HIS A 91 -9.02 -7.51 6.14
N ASP A 92 -9.52 -7.30 4.91
CA ASP A 92 -10.52 -8.16 4.30
C ASP A 92 -10.01 -9.62 4.19
N SER A 93 -8.74 -9.81 3.84
CA SER A 93 -8.14 -11.15 3.75
C SER A 93 -8.03 -11.84 5.11
N LEU A 94 -7.67 -11.10 6.16
CA LEU A 94 -7.64 -11.62 7.53
C LEU A 94 -9.05 -11.95 8.03
N ASP A 95 -10.04 -11.10 7.77
CA ASP A 95 -11.43 -11.36 8.13
C ASP A 95 -11.95 -12.63 7.44
N LEU A 96 -11.64 -12.84 6.16
CA LEU A 96 -11.99 -14.08 5.46
C LEU A 96 -11.27 -15.31 6.02
N ALA A 97 -9.99 -15.17 6.39
CA ALA A 97 -9.17 -16.24 6.94
C ALA A 97 -9.64 -16.67 8.35
N PHE A 98 -9.98 -15.72 9.22
CA PHE A 98 -10.22 -15.98 10.64
C PHE A 98 -11.69 -15.87 11.08
N ASN A 99 -12.59 -15.33 10.26
CA ASN A 99 -14.01 -15.23 10.57
C ASN A 99 -14.87 -16.12 9.65
N SER A 100 -15.23 -17.29 10.16
CA SER A 100 -16.05 -18.29 9.44
C SER A 100 -17.41 -17.76 9.00
N THR A 101 -18.01 -16.81 9.75
CA THR A 101 -19.30 -16.20 9.39
C THR A 101 -19.17 -15.28 8.18
N LEU A 102 -18.09 -14.49 8.11
CA LEU A 102 -17.83 -13.60 6.97
C LEU A 102 -17.42 -14.38 5.72
N ARG A 103 -16.68 -15.48 5.90
CA ARG A 103 -16.31 -16.38 4.81
C ARG A 103 -17.52 -16.98 4.07
N HIS A 104 -18.59 -17.33 4.78
CA HIS A 104 -19.80 -17.86 4.15
C HIS A 104 -20.65 -16.80 3.43
N ARG A 105 -20.50 -15.51 3.79
CA ARG A 105 -21.23 -14.38 3.19
C ARG A 105 -20.49 -13.71 2.03
N ARG A 106 -19.16 -13.76 2.01
CA ARG A 106 -18.31 -13.18 0.96
C ARG A 106 -17.45 -14.26 0.35
N ALA A 107 -17.70 -14.62 -0.90
CA ALA A 107 -16.79 -15.47 -1.65
C ALA A 107 -16.99 -15.30 -3.17
N ASP A 108 -16.13 -14.48 -3.79
CA ASP A 108 -15.38 -15.03 -4.92
C ASP A 108 -13.95 -15.31 -4.41
N PRO A 109 -13.65 -16.55 -3.99
CA PRO A 109 -12.32 -16.93 -3.52
C PRO A 109 -11.24 -16.69 -4.58
N ARG A 110 -11.62 -16.59 -5.86
CA ARG A 110 -10.70 -16.30 -6.97
C ARG A 110 -10.15 -14.89 -6.88
N ALA A 111 -10.92 -13.91 -6.41
CA ALA A 111 -10.45 -12.54 -6.24
C ALA A 111 -9.30 -12.43 -5.22
N ALA A 112 -9.35 -13.22 -4.14
CA ALA A 112 -8.27 -13.26 -3.14
C ALA A 112 -7.01 -13.98 -3.64
N SER A 113 -7.16 -14.92 -4.59
CA SER A 113 -6.02 -15.63 -5.19
C SER A 113 -5.10 -14.72 -6.02
N HIS A 114 -5.62 -13.58 -6.46
CA HIS A 114 -4.89 -12.54 -7.18
C HIS A 114 -4.02 -11.65 -6.27
N GLY A 115 -4.05 -11.80 -4.94
CA GLY A 115 -3.20 -10.99 -4.08
C GLY A 115 -3.41 -9.48 -4.31
N PHE A 116 -2.30 -8.75 -4.45
CA PHE A 116 -2.32 -7.34 -4.82
C PHE A 116 -2.17 -7.08 -6.33
N ASP A 117 -2.05 -8.11 -7.19
CA ASP A 117 -1.76 -8.07 -8.63
C ASP A 117 -1.61 -6.65 -9.25
N ARG A 118 -2.72 -6.09 -9.74
CA ARG A 118 -2.76 -4.77 -10.42
C ARG A 118 -2.43 -3.60 -9.48
N PRO A 119 -3.08 -3.44 -8.30
CA PRO A 119 -2.72 -2.43 -7.30
C PRO A 119 -1.23 -2.40 -6.90
N GLY A 120 -0.59 -3.56 -6.81
CA GLY A 120 0.85 -3.65 -6.55
C GLY A 120 1.69 -3.19 -7.74
N ALA A 121 1.26 -3.49 -8.97
CA ALA A 121 1.90 -2.97 -10.17
C ALA A 121 1.73 -1.45 -10.29
N ASP A 122 0.55 -0.93 -9.98
CA ASP A 122 0.24 0.50 -10.00
C ASP A 122 1.09 1.26 -8.97
N LEU A 123 1.33 0.69 -7.78
CA LEU A 123 2.24 1.25 -6.78
C LEU A 123 3.69 1.34 -7.27
N ARG A 124 4.21 0.27 -7.89
CA ARG A 124 5.54 0.28 -8.50
C ARG A 124 5.64 1.28 -9.64
N ALA A 125 4.62 1.36 -10.49
CA ALA A 125 4.56 2.31 -11.59
C ALA A 125 4.59 3.76 -11.08
N LEU A 126 3.79 4.07 -10.04
CA LEU A 126 3.79 5.38 -9.41
C LEU A 126 5.16 5.72 -8.81
N CYS A 127 5.82 4.77 -8.15
CA CYS A 127 7.17 4.98 -7.63
C CYS A 127 8.18 5.37 -8.73
N LEU A 128 8.12 4.71 -9.90
CA LEU A 128 8.97 5.04 -11.05
C LEU A 128 8.62 6.43 -11.63
N GLU A 129 7.34 6.75 -11.72
CA GLU A 129 6.84 8.03 -12.21
C GLU A 129 7.35 9.21 -11.37
N VAL A 130 7.27 9.09 -10.04
CA VAL A 130 7.73 10.12 -9.10
C VAL A 130 9.26 10.26 -9.13
N ARG A 131 10.01 9.15 -9.24
CA ARG A 131 11.48 9.19 -9.43
C ARG A 131 11.88 9.86 -10.74
N ALA A 132 11.12 9.63 -11.82
CA ALA A 132 11.33 10.33 -13.08
C ALA A 132 11.07 11.85 -12.95
N ALA A 133 10.07 12.25 -12.15
CA ALA A 133 9.84 13.66 -11.84
C ALA A 133 11.02 14.29 -11.07
N GLN A 134 11.59 13.57 -10.11
CA GLN A 134 12.80 14.00 -9.39
C GLN A 134 13.98 14.24 -10.33
N HIS A 135 14.22 13.32 -11.26
CA HIS A 135 15.29 13.48 -12.25
C HIS A 135 15.08 14.72 -13.12
N ARG A 136 13.84 14.97 -13.59
CA ARG A 136 13.50 16.17 -14.37
C ARG A 136 13.73 17.47 -13.57
N TYR A 137 13.40 17.46 -12.29
CA TYR A 137 13.64 18.60 -11.41
C TYR A 137 15.14 18.87 -11.19
N ALA A 138 15.95 17.82 -11.02
CA ALA A 138 17.40 17.93 -10.81
C ALA A 138 18.17 18.34 -12.07
N HIS A 139 17.62 18.06 -13.25
CA HIS A 139 18.24 18.32 -14.54
C HIS A 139 17.29 19.09 -15.48
N PRO A 140 16.99 20.37 -15.17
CA PRO A 140 16.23 21.21 -16.07
C PRO A 140 17.08 21.48 -17.32
N GLY A 141 16.57 21.11 -18.49
CA GLY A 141 17.19 21.44 -19.77
C GLY A 141 17.19 22.93 -20.08
#